data_AF-A0A938RCP3-F1
#
_entry.id   AF-A0A938RCP3-F1
#
_cell.length_a   1.000
_cell.length_b   1.000
_cell.length_c   1.000
_cell.angle_alpha   90.00
_cell.angle_beta   90.00
_cell.angle_gamma   90.00
#
_symmetry.space_group_name_H-M   'P 1'
#
loop_
_entity.id
_entity.type
_entity.pdbx_description
1 polymer ?
#
loop_
_entity_poly.entity_id
_entity_poly.type
_entity_poly.pdbx_seq_one_letter_code
_entity_poly.pdbx_strand_id
1 'polypeptide(L)'
;MFQILAATGTLSPLNESEGKSSLSTPLREAMFYKNLDGQTVQCQLCPRECTISNGKRGFCRNRENHKGKLYTIVYGKPAVVDIGPIEKAPIYHFAPGHFRLCLTCASCNLRCKYCQNWHLSQKSVEELAHSYYSPDEIIQEAKKHRLNSISFTYTEPTVYYEYLYDISVIAKQRSIKTSIVSNGYINREPLLKLLDVLGAVKIDLKGFSETFYEEVCSASLKPVLESLITVKKNRTWLEIVNLVVPTLNDDEKMIDGMCRWVRENLGVDTPIHFTRFFPNYKLTHLSPTPISMLETAFEIAKNTGLRYVYIGNVPGHAQNSTFCPSCNRRIIHRTHFDVLEMNVANGKCKFCNASVAGKWA
;
A
#
# COMPACT_ATOMS: atom_id res chain seq x y z
N MET A 1 20.97 3.87 18.57
CA MET A 1 22.01 3.20 17.76
C MET A 1 21.44 1.90 17.21
N PHE A 2 20.63 1.98 16.16
CA PHE A 2 20.26 0.85 15.28
C PHE A 2 19.99 1.47 13.89
N GLN A 3 21.07 1.78 13.19
CA GLN A 3 21.05 1.75 11.73
C GLN A 3 20.76 0.29 11.38
N ILE A 4 19.58 0.02 10.83
CA ILE A 4 19.34 -1.24 10.12
C ILE A 4 20.11 -1.10 8.81
N LEU A 5 21.39 -1.47 8.88
CA LEU A 5 22.19 -1.80 7.72
C LEU A 5 21.52 -2.99 7.04
N ALA A 6 21.16 -2.75 5.78
CA ALA A 6 20.87 -3.79 4.81
C ALA A 6 21.99 -4.83 4.86
N ALA A 7 21.64 -6.07 5.17
CA ALA A 7 22.53 -7.21 5.05
C ALA A 7 21.72 -8.41 4.58
N THR A 8 21.39 -8.39 3.29
CA THR A 8 21.31 -9.55 2.38
C THR A 8 21.08 -8.96 0.98
N GLY A 9 22.17 -8.81 0.22
CA GLY A 9 22.15 -8.34 -1.18
C GLY A 9 21.81 -6.87 -1.34
N THR A 10 22.81 -5.99 -1.24
CA THR A 10 22.72 -4.61 -1.71
C THR A 10 22.46 -4.58 -3.22
N LEU A 11 21.20 -4.55 -3.62
CA LEU A 11 20.83 -3.83 -4.83
C LEU A 11 20.90 -2.36 -4.44
N SER A 12 21.93 -1.66 -4.92
CA SER A 12 21.99 -0.21 -4.84
C SER A 12 20.68 0.38 -5.39
N PRO A 13 20.12 1.44 -4.79
CA PRO A 13 19.06 2.17 -5.44
C PRO A 13 19.53 2.51 -6.87
N LEU A 14 18.66 2.36 -7.87
CA LEU A 14 18.96 2.62 -9.30
C LEU A 14 19.29 4.11 -9.59
N ASN A 15 19.62 4.91 -8.58
CA ASN A 15 19.90 6.34 -8.63
C ASN A 15 21.37 6.65 -8.99
N GLU A 16 21.98 5.86 -9.87
CA GLU A 16 23.19 6.26 -10.60
C GLU A 16 22.92 6.14 -12.10
N SER A 17 21.99 6.96 -12.60
CA SER A 17 21.98 7.30 -14.03
C SER A 17 22.64 8.66 -14.18
N GLU A 18 23.88 8.65 -14.67
CA GLU A 18 24.57 9.83 -15.17
C GLU A 18 23.69 10.57 -16.20
N GLY A 19 23.46 11.86 -15.97
CA GLY A 19 23.23 12.83 -17.05
C GLY A 19 21.95 12.75 -17.88
N LYS A 20 20.77 12.45 -17.32
CA LYS A 20 19.51 12.79 -18.00
C LYS A 20 19.16 14.27 -17.74
N SER A 21 19.22 15.08 -18.80
CA SER A 21 19.01 16.53 -18.75
C SER A 21 17.64 16.90 -18.17
N SER A 22 17.59 18.06 -17.51
CA SER A 22 16.40 18.67 -16.88
C SER A 22 15.38 19.19 -17.91
N LEU A 23 14.99 18.36 -18.87
CA LEU A 23 13.88 18.66 -19.76
C LEU A 23 12.65 18.93 -18.89
N SER A 24 12.03 20.08 -19.08
CA SER A 24 10.80 20.45 -18.38
C SER A 24 9.76 19.37 -18.66
N THR A 25 9.50 18.54 -17.65
CA THR A 25 8.48 17.49 -17.78
C THR A 25 7.15 18.15 -18.12
N PRO A 26 6.48 17.77 -19.23
CA PRO A 26 5.22 18.38 -19.59
C PRO A 26 4.22 18.20 -18.45
N LEU A 27 3.51 19.28 -18.11
CA LEU A 27 2.46 19.26 -17.09
C LEU A 27 1.38 18.27 -17.51
N ARG A 28 1.04 17.34 -16.61
CA ARG A 28 -0.04 16.37 -16.83
C ARG A 28 -1.31 16.85 -16.14
N GLU A 29 -2.35 17.08 -16.94
CA GLU A 29 -3.68 17.46 -16.42
C GLU A 29 -4.19 16.34 -15.48
N ALA A 30 -4.70 16.77 -14.32
CA ALA A 30 -5.22 15.90 -13.28
C ALA A 30 -6.56 15.30 -13.70
N MET A 31 -6.78 14.04 -13.31
CA MET A 31 -8.10 13.43 -13.37
C MET A 31 -8.90 13.78 -12.11
N PHE A 32 -10.24 13.67 -12.21
CA PHE A 32 -11.17 13.80 -11.09
C PHE A 32 -11.12 15.15 -10.37
N TYR A 33 -11.50 16.20 -11.08
CA TYR A 33 -11.77 17.50 -10.50
C TYR A 33 -12.89 18.19 -11.27
N LYS A 34 -13.50 19.20 -10.64
CA LYS A 34 -14.41 20.11 -11.32
C LYS A 34 -13.91 21.54 -11.19
N ASN A 35 -14.10 22.31 -12.26
CA ASN A 35 -13.92 23.74 -12.22
C ASN A 35 -15.16 24.38 -11.55
N LEU A 36 -14.96 25.32 -10.64
CA LEU A 36 -16.05 25.96 -9.89
C LEU A 36 -16.47 27.31 -10.48
N ASP A 37 -15.50 28.13 -10.91
CA ASP A 37 -15.72 29.55 -11.26
C ASP A 37 -14.76 30.09 -12.35
N GLY A 38 -14.07 29.21 -13.06
CA GLY A 38 -13.04 29.52 -14.05
C GLY A 38 -11.61 29.65 -13.49
N GLN A 39 -11.45 29.85 -12.18
CA GLN A 39 -10.15 30.08 -11.54
C GLN A 39 -9.85 29.12 -10.39
N THR A 40 -10.90 28.60 -9.75
CA THR A 40 -10.86 27.70 -8.61
C THR A 40 -11.36 26.32 -9.06
N VAL A 41 -10.72 25.28 -8.55
CA VAL A 41 -11.09 23.89 -8.82
C VAL A 41 -11.34 23.14 -7.52
N GLN A 42 -12.27 22.18 -7.54
CA GLN A 42 -12.41 21.21 -6.46
C GLN A 42 -11.84 19.87 -6.92
N CYS A 43 -10.78 19.40 -6.26
CA CYS A 43 -10.22 18.07 -6.48
C CYS A 43 -11.15 17.02 -5.86
N GLN A 44 -11.56 16.01 -6.64
CA GLN A 44 -12.48 14.95 -6.21
C GLN A 44 -11.78 13.58 -6.14
N LEU A 45 -10.44 13.57 -6.15
CA LEU A 45 -9.65 12.35 -6.12
C LEU A 45 -9.78 11.57 -4.80
N CYS A 46 -9.82 12.28 -3.68
CA CYS A 46 -9.88 11.68 -2.35
C CYS A 46 -10.85 12.46 -1.45
N PRO A 47 -11.27 11.87 -0.31
CA PRO A 47 -12.28 12.45 0.57
C PRO A 47 -11.90 13.80 1.22
N ARG A 48 -10.70 14.33 0.95
CA ARG A 48 -10.35 15.70 1.35
C ARG A 48 -11.04 16.77 0.53
N GLU A 49 -11.48 16.44 -0.68
CA GLU A 49 -12.23 17.31 -1.57
C GLU A 49 -11.67 18.74 -1.70
N CYS A 50 -10.34 18.88 -1.79
CA CYS A 50 -9.67 20.17 -1.66
C CYS A 50 -10.18 21.18 -2.70
N THR A 51 -10.64 22.33 -2.24
CA THR A 51 -10.86 23.53 -3.06
C THR A 51 -9.54 24.28 -3.23
N ILE A 52 -9.08 24.43 -4.46
CA ILE A 52 -7.74 24.91 -4.79
C ILE A 52 -7.86 26.13 -5.70
N SER A 53 -7.48 27.30 -5.19
CA SER A 53 -7.40 28.55 -5.97
C SER A 53 -6.25 28.50 -6.98
N ASN A 54 -6.31 29.33 -8.02
CA ASN A 54 -5.26 29.46 -9.02
C ASN A 54 -3.86 29.67 -8.38
N GLY A 55 -2.86 28.94 -8.85
CA GLY A 55 -1.48 28.96 -8.36
C GLY A 55 -1.26 28.31 -6.99
N LYS A 56 -2.29 27.65 -6.42
CA LYS A 56 -2.19 26.94 -5.14
C LYS A 56 -2.18 25.42 -5.35
N ARG A 57 -1.78 24.72 -4.28
CA ARG A 57 -1.74 23.26 -4.21
C ARG A 57 -2.74 22.71 -3.21
N GLY A 58 -3.25 21.51 -3.48
CA GLY A 58 -4.06 20.76 -2.52
C GLY A 58 -3.25 20.21 -1.34
N PHE A 59 -3.93 19.60 -0.37
CA PHE A 59 -3.33 19.08 0.87
C PHE A 59 -2.15 18.11 0.63
N CYS A 60 -2.24 17.28 -0.41
CA CYS A 60 -1.18 16.33 -0.76
C CYS A 60 0.05 17.01 -1.41
N ARG A 61 0.01 18.31 -1.70
CA ARG A 61 1.07 19.09 -2.38
C ARG A 61 1.43 18.63 -3.80
N ASN A 62 0.76 17.62 -4.35
CA ASN A 62 1.04 17.09 -5.68
C ASN A 62 0.04 17.56 -6.75
N ARG A 63 -1.01 18.30 -6.35
CA ARG A 63 -2.09 18.77 -7.21
C ARG A 63 -2.08 20.28 -7.24
N GLU A 64 -1.74 20.89 -8.36
CA GLU A 64 -1.60 22.35 -8.53
C GLU A 64 -2.61 22.87 -9.55
N ASN A 65 -3.30 23.96 -9.23
CA ASN A 65 -4.26 24.58 -10.13
C ASN A 65 -3.57 25.68 -10.97
N HIS A 66 -3.68 25.58 -12.29
CA HIS A 66 -3.25 26.61 -13.23
C HIS A 66 -4.48 27.08 -14.04
N LYS A 67 -4.95 28.29 -13.74
CA LYS A 67 -6.02 29.01 -14.45
C LYS A 67 -7.28 28.15 -14.65
N GLY A 68 -7.76 27.53 -13.57
CA GLY A 68 -8.98 26.70 -13.59
C GLY A 68 -8.80 25.28 -14.11
N LYS A 69 -7.56 24.84 -14.34
CA LYS A 69 -7.22 23.46 -14.67
C LYS A 69 -6.30 22.88 -13.62
N LEU A 70 -6.63 21.69 -13.11
CA LEU A 70 -5.80 21.02 -12.11
C LEU A 70 -4.75 20.15 -12.80
N TYR A 71 -3.53 20.15 -12.30
CA TYR A 71 -2.41 19.37 -12.81
C TYR A 71 -1.77 18.55 -11.70
N THR A 72 -1.19 17.41 -12.07
CA THR A 72 -0.28 16.66 -11.19
C THR A 72 1.17 17.08 -11.47
N ILE A 73 1.91 17.45 -10.43
CA ILE A 73 3.29 17.93 -10.58
C ILE A 73 4.35 16.83 -10.38
N VAL A 74 3.90 15.62 -10.01
CA VAL A 74 4.73 14.44 -9.72
C VAL A 74 4.73 13.40 -10.86
N TYR A 75 4.06 13.70 -11.97
CA TYR A 75 3.99 12.76 -13.09
C TYR A 75 5.38 12.51 -13.68
N GLY A 76 5.78 11.24 -13.74
CA GLY A 76 7.11 10.83 -14.20
C GLY A 76 8.24 11.20 -13.26
N LYS A 77 7.98 11.58 -12.00
CA LYS A 77 9.00 11.98 -11.01
C LYS A 77 8.97 11.07 -9.78
N PRO A 78 9.30 9.78 -9.92
CA PRO A 78 9.40 8.89 -8.78
C PRO A 78 10.51 9.37 -7.83
N ALA A 79 10.23 9.30 -6.52
CA ALA A 79 11.23 9.52 -5.48
C ALA A 79 12.04 8.24 -5.20
N VAL A 80 11.42 7.08 -5.43
CA VAL A 80 12.09 5.77 -5.32
C VAL A 80 11.61 4.87 -6.46
N VAL A 81 12.58 4.24 -7.11
CA VAL A 81 12.40 3.05 -7.96
C VAL A 81 13.37 2.00 -7.43
N ASP A 82 12.85 0.87 -6.98
CA ASP A 82 13.61 -0.14 -6.24
C ASP A 82 13.11 -1.55 -6.60
N ILE A 83 13.87 -2.59 -6.32
CA ILE A 83 13.47 -3.99 -6.54
C ILE A 83 13.43 -4.69 -5.18
N GLY A 84 12.31 -5.32 -4.87
CA GLY A 84 12.17 -6.02 -3.60
C GLY A 84 11.14 -7.14 -3.63
N PRO A 85 11.12 -8.00 -2.63
CA PRO A 85 10.15 -9.10 -2.55
C PRO A 85 8.73 -8.58 -2.33
N ILE A 86 7.74 -9.33 -2.83
CA ILE A 86 6.33 -9.01 -2.61
C ILE A 86 5.96 -9.07 -1.11
N GLU A 87 6.65 -9.90 -0.34
CA GLU A 87 6.50 -10.06 1.11
C GLU A 87 6.80 -8.77 1.88
N LYS A 88 7.63 -7.87 1.33
CA LYS A 88 7.89 -6.54 1.93
C LYS A 88 6.70 -5.56 1.76
N ALA A 89 5.81 -5.81 0.79
CA ALA A 89 4.55 -5.05 0.60
C ALA A 89 3.37 -5.57 1.44
N PRO A 90 3.65 -6.45 2.41
CA PRO A 90 2.83 -7.61 2.82
C PRO A 90 1.58 -7.90 1.97
N ILE A 91 1.77 -8.47 0.77
CA ILE A 91 0.67 -9.03 -0.04
C ILE A 91 0.94 -10.53 -0.24
N TYR A 92 0.67 -11.34 0.80
CA TYR A 92 1.18 -12.71 0.90
C TYR A 92 0.51 -13.70 -0.05
N HIS A 93 -0.66 -13.35 -0.57
CA HIS A 93 -1.47 -14.22 -1.42
C HIS A 93 -1.53 -13.66 -2.86
N PHE A 94 -0.51 -12.90 -3.26
CA PHE A 94 -0.34 -12.38 -4.60
C PHE A 94 1.09 -12.62 -5.07
N ALA A 95 1.30 -13.59 -5.96
CA ALA A 95 2.64 -13.97 -6.44
C ALA A 95 3.72 -14.13 -5.34
N PRO A 96 3.45 -14.86 -4.24
CA PRO A 96 4.42 -15.04 -3.14
C PRO A 96 5.77 -15.58 -3.63
N GLY A 97 6.86 -15.12 -3.00
CA GLY A 97 8.24 -15.46 -3.32
C GLY A 97 8.81 -14.75 -4.55
N HIS A 98 8.02 -13.92 -5.23
CA HIS A 98 8.49 -13.15 -6.39
C HIS A 98 9.03 -11.78 -5.98
N PHE A 99 10.00 -11.32 -6.75
CA PHE A 99 10.46 -9.94 -6.72
C PHE A 99 9.60 -9.06 -7.64
N ARG A 100 9.51 -7.79 -7.27
CA ARG A 100 8.73 -6.77 -7.95
C ARG A 100 9.49 -5.47 -8.05
N LEU A 101 9.13 -4.67 -9.05
CA LEU A 101 9.54 -3.27 -9.07
C LEU A 101 8.69 -2.50 -8.06
N CYS A 102 9.31 -1.69 -7.23
CA CYS A 102 8.69 -0.83 -6.23
C CYS A 102 8.76 0.60 -6.74
N LEU A 103 7.66 1.33 -6.70
CA LEU A 103 7.63 2.74 -7.10
C LEU A 103 6.89 3.58 -6.07
N THR A 104 7.42 4.77 -5.79
CA THR A 104 6.72 5.81 -5.03
C THR A 104 7.04 7.19 -5.54
N CYS A 105 6.10 8.12 -5.36
CA CYS A 105 6.37 9.56 -5.51
C CYS A 105 6.32 10.26 -4.14
N ALA A 106 6.69 11.54 -4.15
CA ALA A 106 6.65 12.41 -2.99
C ALA A 106 5.23 12.52 -2.38
N SER A 107 5.20 12.84 -1.09
CA SER A 107 4.01 13.24 -0.35
C SER A 107 2.96 12.15 -0.11
N CYS A 108 1.88 12.50 0.59
CA CYS A 108 0.76 11.64 0.96
C CYS A 108 -0.50 12.47 1.23
N ASN A 109 -1.67 11.87 1.12
CA ASN A 109 -2.94 12.50 1.47
C ASN A 109 -3.34 12.27 2.94
N LEU A 110 -2.49 11.66 3.77
CA LEU A 110 -2.65 11.54 5.23
C LEU A 110 -1.43 12.15 5.97
N ARG A 111 -1.56 12.33 7.29
CA ARG A 111 -0.49 12.84 8.19
C ARG A 111 -0.29 11.93 9.41
N CYS A 112 -0.22 10.61 9.16
CA CYS A 112 -0.03 9.60 10.20
C CYS A 112 1.19 9.93 11.10
N LYS A 113 0.96 10.12 12.40
CA LYS A 113 2.00 10.46 13.38
C LYS A 113 3.07 9.38 13.56
N TYR A 114 2.78 8.13 13.19
CA TYR A 114 3.71 6.98 13.24
C TYR A 114 4.32 6.60 11.88
N CYS A 115 4.14 7.42 10.83
CA CYS A 115 4.53 7.04 9.47
C CYS A 115 5.99 6.58 9.37
N GLN A 116 6.23 5.35 8.94
CA GLN A 116 7.59 4.80 8.79
C GLN A 116 8.36 5.45 7.62
N ASN A 117 7.63 5.91 6.60
CA ASN A 117 8.18 6.57 5.41
C ASN A 117 7.92 8.09 5.46
N TRP A 118 7.98 8.70 6.66
CA TRP A 118 7.69 10.12 6.84
C TRP A 118 8.63 11.02 6.02
N HIS A 119 9.89 10.61 5.85
CA HIS A 119 10.90 11.32 5.06
C HIS A 119 10.56 11.42 3.56
N LEU A 120 9.63 10.60 3.06
CA LEU A 120 9.09 10.68 1.69
C LEU A 120 7.67 11.27 1.69
N SER A 121 6.80 10.72 2.54
CA SER A 121 5.36 11.04 2.57
C SER A 121 5.03 12.43 3.12
N GLN A 122 5.95 13.03 3.89
CA GLN A 122 5.77 14.35 4.50
C GLN A 122 6.53 15.46 3.77
N LYS A 123 7.24 15.13 2.69
CA LYS A 123 7.97 16.07 1.82
C LYS A 123 7.20 16.39 0.53
N SER A 124 7.46 17.54 -0.08
CA SER A 124 7.06 17.86 -1.44
C SER A 124 8.01 17.24 -2.47
N VAL A 125 7.65 17.34 -3.75
CA VAL A 125 8.50 16.83 -4.84
C VAL A 125 9.81 17.61 -4.99
N GLU A 126 9.79 18.91 -4.66
CA GLU A 126 10.98 19.77 -4.71
C GLU A 126 11.98 19.46 -3.58
N GLU A 127 11.51 18.92 -2.46
CA GLU A 127 12.35 18.54 -1.31
C GLU A 127 13.00 17.15 -1.46
N LEU A 128 12.72 16.44 -2.56
CA LEU A 128 13.19 15.09 -2.84
C LEU A 128 13.97 15.03 -4.15
N ALA A 129 15.05 14.26 -4.14
CA ALA A 129 15.71 13.86 -5.37
C ALA A 129 14.75 13.04 -6.23
N HIS A 130 14.66 13.38 -7.51
CA HIS A 130 13.87 12.65 -8.48
C HIS A 130 14.54 12.77 -9.84
N SER A 131 14.41 11.70 -10.63
CA SER A 131 14.75 11.71 -12.06
C SER A 131 13.47 11.51 -12.86
N TYR A 132 13.45 12.00 -14.09
CA TYR A 132 12.33 11.72 -14.97
C TYR A 132 12.36 10.26 -15.42
N TYR A 133 11.25 9.56 -15.20
CA TYR A 133 10.95 8.25 -15.76
C TYR A 133 9.56 8.29 -16.38
N SER A 134 9.47 8.04 -17.67
CA SER A 134 8.19 7.86 -18.35
C SER A 134 7.54 6.53 -17.93
N PRO A 135 6.20 6.39 -18.10
CA PRO A 135 5.54 5.11 -17.88
C PRO A 135 6.17 3.94 -18.65
N ASP A 136 6.57 4.15 -19.91
CA ASP A 136 7.23 3.12 -20.71
C ASP A 136 8.61 2.72 -20.17
N GLU A 137 9.42 3.68 -19.71
CA GLU A 137 10.72 3.40 -19.09
C GLU A 137 10.56 2.54 -17.82
N ILE A 138 9.53 2.78 -17.00
CA ILE A 138 9.23 1.94 -15.83
C ILE A 138 8.94 0.49 -16.25
N ILE A 139 8.18 0.31 -17.34
CA ILE A 139 7.89 -1.03 -17.85
C ILE A 139 9.15 -1.69 -18.45
N GLN A 140 10.00 -0.92 -19.12
CA GLN A 140 11.28 -1.42 -19.64
C GLN A 140 12.20 -1.86 -18.50
N GLU A 141 12.25 -1.12 -17.38
CA GLU A 141 13.04 -1.49 -16.22
C GLU A 141 12.54 -2.80 -15.60
N ALA A 142 11.22 -2.95 -15.45
CA ALA A 142 10.64 -4.21 -14.98
C ALA A 142 11.03 -5.39 -15.88
N LYS A 143 10.97 -5.23 -17.21
CA LYS A 143 11.35 -6.27 -18.17
C LYS A 143 12.84 -6.59 -18.16
N LYS A 144 13.70 -5.57 -18.11
CA LYS A 144 15.15 -5.69 -18.03
C LYS A 144 15.59 -6.56 -16.85
N HIS A 145 14.91 -6.40 -15.71
CA HIS A 145 15.12 -7.19 -14.50
C HIS A 145 14.28 -8.48 -14.43
N ARG A 146 13.57 -8.86 -15.51
CA ARG A 146 12.71 -10.05 -15.60
C ARG A 146 11.63 -10.11 -14.51
N LEU A 147 11.14 -8.95 -14.09
CA LEU A 147 10.10 -8.81 -13.08
C LEU A 147 8.73 -8.95 -13.74
N ASN A 148 7.88 -9.78 -13.16
CA ASN A 148 6.50 -9.99 -13.64
C ASN A 148 5.47 -9.12 -12.90
N SER A 149 5.93 -8.26 -11.99
CA SER A 149 5.04 -7.38 -11.23
C SER A 149 5.67 -6.04 -10.79
N ILE A 150 4.80 -5.06 -10.61
CA ILE A 150 5.11 -3.71 -10.12
C ILE A 150 4.18 -3.39 -8.95
N SER A 151 4.70 -2.87 -7.85
CA SER A 151 3.88 -2.36 -6.76
C SER A 151 4.17 -0.90 -6.45
N PHE A 152 3.10 -0.14 -6.34
CA PHE A 152 3.11 1.24 -5.91
C PHE A 152 2.95 1.28 -4.38
N THR A 153 3.97 1.77 -3.68
CA THR A 153 4.10 1.57 -2.21
C THR A 153 4.86 2.73 -1.55
N TYR A 154 5.31 2.54 -0.31
CA TYR A 154 6.06 3.47 0.54
C TYR A 154 5.30 4.72 1.00
N THR A 155 4.77 5.54 0.08
CA THR A 155 3.90 6.68 0.42
C THR A 155 2.43 6.35 0.17
N GLU A 156 1.67 7.20 -0.54
CA GLU A 156 0.29 6.93 -0.91
C GLU A 156 0.11 6.96 -2.44
N PRO A 157 -0.20 5.82 -3.07
CA PRO A 157 -0.43 5.72 -4.52
C PRO A 157 -1.47 6.67 -5.09
N THR A 158 -2.50 7.00 -4.31
CA THR A 158 -3.53 7.96 -4.72
C THR A 158 -2.95 9.34 -5.10
N VAL A 159 -1.85 9.79 -4.48
CA VAL A 159 -1.32 11.14 -4.73
C VAL A 159 -0.44 11.26 -5.98
N TYR A 160 -0.23 10.17 -6.71
CA TYR A 160 0.42 10.14 -8.02
C TYR A 160 -0.40 9.32 -9.04
N TYR A 161 -1.73 9.44 -8.92
CA TYR A 161 -2.74 8.67 -9.63
C TYR A 161 -2.49 8.49 -11.13
N GLU A 162 -2.28 9.57 -11.88
CA GLU A 162 -2.18 9.51 -13.34
C GLU A 162 -0.94 8.73 -13.78
N TYR A 163 0.17 8.89 -13.04
CA TYR A 163 1.40 8.19 -13.34
C TYR A 163 1.26 6.69 -13.06
N LEU A 164 0.68 6.35 -11.91
CA LEU A 164 0.33 4.98 -11.56
C LEU A 164 -0.63 4.34 -12.58
N TYR A 165 -1.66 5.08 -13.00
CA TYR A 165 -2.69 4.58 -13.90
C TYR A 165 -2.09 4.28 -15.28
N ASP A 166 -1.34 5.22 -15.86
CA ASP A 166 -0.72 5.04 -17.18
C ASP A 166 0.29 3.89 -17.16
N ILE A 167 1.13 3.76 -16.12
CA ILE A 167 2.00 2.59 -15.94
C ILE A 167 1.17 1.30 -15.89
N SER A 168 0.07 1.29 -15.13
CA SER A 168 -0.76 0.10 -14.95
C SER A 168 -1.49 -0.34 -16.23
N VAL A 169 -1.94 0.62 -17.05
CA VAL A 169 -2.52 0.35 -18.38
C VAL A 169 -1.50 -0.36 -19.27
N ILE A 170 -0.28 0.17 -19.36
CA ILE A 170 0.78 -0.42 -20.18
C ILE A 170 1.23 -1.78 -19.61
N ALA A 171 1.34 -1.90 -18.29
CA ALA A 171 1.67 -3.15 -17.61
C ALA A 171 0.67 -4.27 -17.96
N LYS A 172 -0.63 -3.97 -17.89
CA LYS A 172 -1.71 -4.92 -18.22
C LYS A 172 -1.62 -5.42 -19.66
N GLN A 173 -1.35 -4.53 -20.62
CA GLN A 173 -1.16 -4.89 -22.04
C GLN A 173 0.05 -5.81 -22.25
N ARG A 174 1.04 -5.75 -21.35
CA ARG A 174 2.28 -6.54 -21.39
C ARG A 174 2.29 -7.70 -20.39
N SER A 175 1.13 -8.05 -19.83
CA SER A 175 0.96 -9.13 -18.83
C SER A 175 1.83 -8.99 -17.57
N ILE A 176 2.20 -7.76 -17.21
CA ILE A 176 2.89 -7.44 -15.94
C ILE A 176 1.82 -7.11 -14.91
N LYS A 177 1.84 -7.82 -13.78
CA LYS A 177 0.88 -7.65 -12.69
C LYS A 177 1.16 -6.35 -11.93
N THR A 178 0.13 -5.64 -11.50
CA THR A 178 0.28 -4.43 -10.70
C THR A 178 -0.42 -4.56 -9.35
N SER A 179 0.14 -3.92 -8.32
CA SER A 179 -0.53 -3.79 -7.04
C SER A 179 -0.27 -2.45 -6.37
N ILE A 180 -1.12 -2.10 -5.41
CA ILE A 180 -0.94 -0.91 -4.57
C ILE A 180 -0.88 -1.29 -3.09
N VAL A 181 -0.06 -0.57 -2.34
CA VAL A 181 -0.07 -0.50 -0.88
C VAL A 181 -0.56 0.89 -0.51
N SER A 182 -1.80 0.98 -0.04
CA SER A 182 -2.51 2.25 0.14
C SER A 182 -3.08 2.38 1.54
N ASN A 183 -3.31 3.61 1.97
CA ASN A 183 -4.12 3.93 3.15
C ASN A 183 -5.63 3.88 2.89
N GLY A 184 -6.07 3.62 1.64
CA GLY A 184 -7.48 3.50 1.28
C GLY A 184 -8.28 4.80 1.31
N TYR A 185 -7.62 5.96 1.44
CA TYR A 185 -8.30 7.26 1.49
C TYR A 185 -8.48 7.84 0.08
N ILE A 186 -9.39 7.25 -0.69
CA ILE A 186 -9.66 7.58 -2.10
C ILE A 186 -11.18 7.60 -2.35
N ASN A 187 -11.65 8.48 -3.23
CA ASN A 187 -13.08 8.49 -3.58
C ASN A 187 -13.43 7.30 -4.48
N ARG A 188 -14.69 6.88 -4.43
CA ARG A 188 -15.18 5.65 -5.09
C ARG A 188 -14.91 5.61 -6.59
N GLU A 189 -15.21 6.70 -7.32
CA GLU A 189 -15.05 6.74 -8.77
C GLU A 189 -13.57 6.61 -9.21
N PRO A 190 -12.62 7.41 -8.67
CA PRO A 190 -11.20 7.18 -8.91
C PRO A 190 -10.73 5.76 -8.58
N LEU A 191 -11.22 5.19 -7.46
CA LEU A 191 -10.87 3.83 -7.05
C LEU A 191 -11.35 2.80 -8.06
N LEU A 192 -12.62 2.85 -8.50
CA LEU A 192 -13.16 1.91 -9.48
C LEU A 192 -12.32 1.89 -10.77
N LYS A 193 -11.94 3.07 -11.27
CA LYS A 193 -11.09 3.17 -12.46
C LYS A 193 -9.69 2.58 -12.26
N LEU A 194 -9.10 2.69 -11.07
CA LEU A 194 -7.83 2.01 -10.78
C LEU A 194 -8.00 0.49 -10.74
N LEU A 195 -9.08 -0.01 -10.15
CA LEU A 195 -9.31 -1.44 -10.00
C LEU A 195 -9.42 -2.17 -11.35
N ASP A 196 -9.80 -1.49 -12.41
CA ASP A 196 -9.82 -2.04 -13.78
C ASP A 196 -8.43 -2.43 -14.30
N VAL A 197 -7.36 -1.85 -13.73
CA VAL A 197 -5.97 -2.04 -14.16
C VAL A 197 -5.08 -2.67 -13.09
N LEU A 198 -5.59 -2.89 -11.87
CA LEU A 198 -4.84 -3.47 -10.76
C LEU A 198 -5.12 -4.97 -10.57
N GLY A 199 -4.07 -5.73 -10.26
CA GLY A 199 -4.17 -7.14 -9.90
C GLY A 199 -4.45 -7.39 -8.41
N ALA A 200 -3.90 -6.54 -7.54
CA ALA A 200 -4.10 -6.60 -6.10
C ALA A 200 -4.06 -5.22 -5.44
N VAL A 201 -4.74 -5.11 -4.31
CA VAL A 201 -4.77 -3.94 -3.44
C VAL A 201 -4.51 -4.40 -2.03
N LYS A 202 -3.59 -3.73 -1.36
CA LYS A 202 -3.45 -3.82 0.09
C LYS A 202 -3.84 -2.49 0.70
N ILE A 203 -4.72 -2.52 1.69
CA ILE A 203 -5.15 -1.33 2.43
C ILE A 203 -4.67 -1.42 3.88
N ASP A 204 -4.04 -0.35 4.37
CA ASP A 204 -3.81 -0.17 5.80
C ASP A 204 -5.11 0.24 6.49
N LEU A 205 -5.78 -0.68 7.18
CA LEU A 205 -6.86 -0.35 8.11
C LEU A 205 -6.20 0.07 9.43
N LYS A 206 -5.87 1.36 9.50
CA LYS A 206 -4.93 1.93 10.48
C LYS A 206 -5.41 1.87 11.93
N GLY A 207 -6.71 1.73 12.13
CA GLY A 207 -7.41 1.60 13.40
C GLY A 207 -8.89 1.36 13.11
N PHE A 208 -9.69 1.19 14.16
CA PHE A 208 -11.15 1.02 14.02
C PHE A 208 -11.91 1.97 14.93
N SER A 209 -11.46 3.24 14.91
CA SER A 209 -12.01 4.35 15.68
C SER A 209 -11.88 5.65 14.87
N GLU A 210 -12.93 6.46 14.83
CA GLU A 210 -12.89 7.79 14.20
C GLU A 210 -11.87 8.70 14.92
N THR A 211 -11.83 8.69 16.26
CA THR A 211 -10.86 9.46 17.05
C THR A 211 -9.42 9.13 16.67
N PHE A 212 -9.10 7.84 16.47
CA PHE A 212 -7.76 7.45 16.01
C PHE A 212 -7.44 8.04 14.63
N TYR A 213 -8.40 8.00 13.69
CA TYR A 213 -8.20 8.55 12.35
C TYR A 213 -8.03 10.07 12.39
N GLU A 214 -8.83 10.77 13.17
CA GLU A 214 -8.78 12.23 13.30
C GLU A 214 -7.45 12.67 13.93
N GLU A 215 -7.14 12.13 15.11
CA GLU A 215 -6.00 12.60 15.91
C GLU A 215 -4.67 12.06 15.43
N VAL A 216 -4.62 10.82 14.94
CA VAL A 216 -3.35 10.15 14.58
C VAL A 216 -3.09 10.25 13.08
N CYS A 217 -4.11 10.21 12.23
CA CYS A 217 -3.97 10.18 10.77
C CYS A 217 -4.38 11.48 10.06
N SER A 218 -5.08 12.39 10.74
CA SER A 218 -5.71 13.58 10.16
C SER A 218 -6.69 13.25 9.03
N ALA A 219 -7.57 12.28 9.26
CA ALA A 219 -8.58 11.77 8.34
C ALA A 219 -9.79 11.21 9.10
N SER A 220 -10.73 10.58 8.39
CA SER A 220 -11.83 9.80 8.96
C SER A 220 -11.74 8.32 8.56
N LEU A 221 -12.34 7.44 9.36
CA LEU A 221 -12.33 5.98 9.15
C LEU A 221 -13.28 5.58 8.02
N LYS A 222 -14.49 6.15 7.99
CA LYS A 222 -15.56 5.75 7.05
C LYS A 222 -15.10 5.61 5.58
N PRO A 223 -14.36 6.56 4.96
CA PRO A 223 -13.95 6.42 3.57
C PRO A 223 -13.00 5.24 3.30
N VAL A 224 -12.21 4.83 4.31
CA VAL A 224 -11.34 3.66 4.20
C VAL A 224 -12.17 2.37 4.20
N LEU A 225 -13.19 2.29 5.05
CA LEU A 225 -14.14 1.16 5.07
C LEU A 225 -14.91 1.04 3.74
N GLU A 226 -15.35 2.16 3.19
CA GLU A 226 -16.01 2.20 1.88
C GLU A 226 -15.09 1.75 0.74
N SER A 227 -13.81 2.11 0.80
CA SER A 227 -12.79 1.66 -0.14
C SER A 227 -12.58 0.15 -0.05
N LEU A 228 -12.44 -0.41 1.16
CA LEU A 228 -12.32 -1.86 1.37
C LEU A 228 -13.51 -2.63 0.77
N ILE A 229 -14.74 -2.17 1.02
CA ILE A 229 -15.95 -2.76 0.43
C ILE A 229 -15.92 -2.66 -1.10
N THR A 230 -15.50 -1.51 -1.64
CA THR A 230 -15.45 -1.27 -3.08
C THR A 230 -14.45 -2.21 -3.76
N VAL A 231 -13.24 -2.37 -3.21
CA VAL A 231 -12.24 -3.31 -3.71
C VAL A 231 -12.79 -4.74 -3.71
N LYS A 232 -13.39 -5.17 -2.59
CA LYS A 232 -13.95 -6.52 -2.47
C LYS A 232 -15.04 -6.79 -3.51
N LYS A 233 -15.98 -5.84 -3.67
CA LYS A 233 -17.08 -5.96 -4.65
C LYS A 233 -16.58 -6.03 -6.10
N ASN A 234 -15.47 -5.37 -6.42
CA ASN A 234 -14.87 -5.43 -7.76
C ASN A 234 -14.00 -6.69 -8.01
N ARG A 235 -13.90 -7.60 -7.03
CA ARG A 235 -13.15 -8.87 -7.16
C ARG A 235 -11.63 -8.72 -7.43
N THR A 236 -11.07 -7.53 -7.24
CA THR A 236 -9.62 -7.33 -7.15
C THR A 236 -9.11 -7.98 -5.86
N TRP A 237 -7.93 -8.60 -5.88
CA TRP A 237 -7.38 -9.24 -4.67
C TRP A 237 -7.15 -8.19 -3.58
N LEU A 238 -7.61 -8.47 -2.35
CA LEU A 238 -7.57 -7.55 -1.23
C LEU A 238 -6.87 -8.19 -0.03
N GLU A 239 -5.90 -7.49 0.55
CA GLU A 239 -5.32 -7.79 1.86
C GLU A 239 -5.34 -6.55 2.76
N ILE A 240 -5.39 -6.76 4.07
CA ILE A 240 -5.48 -5.70 5.07
C ILE A 240 -4.27 -5.77 5.99
N VAL A 241 -3.62 -4.64 6.24
CA VAL A 241 -2.65 -4.53 7.33
C VAL A 241 -3.19 -3.59 8.40
N ASN A 242 -3.02 -3.98 9.65
CA ASN A 242 -3.12 -3.12 10.81
C ASN A 242 -1.75 -3.07 11.51
N LEU A 243 -1.15 -1.89 11.58
CA LEU A 243 0.05 -1.66 12.39
C LEU A 243 -0.42 -1.36 13.80
N VAL A 244 -0.14 -2.28 14.73
CA VAL A 244 -0.59 -2.17 16.13
C VAL A 244 0.34 -1.22 16.86
N VAL A 245 -0.12 -0.02 17.15
CA VAL A 245 0.59 1.03 17.88
C VAL A 245 0.11 1.02 19.33
N PRO A 246 1.01 0.75 20.30
CA PRO A 246 0.65 0.71 21.71
C PRO A 246 -0.09 1.97 22.16
N THR A 247 -1.05 1.78 23.06
CA THR A 247 -1.93 2.80 23.66
C THR A 247 -2.85 3.56 22.70
N LEU A 248 -2.86 3.23 21.41
CA LEU A 248 -3.61 4.00 20.40
C LEU A 248 -4.63 3.16 19.62
N ASN A 249 -4.26 1.96 19.16
CA ASN A 249 -5.15 1.06 18.42
C ASN A 249 -5.00 -0.42 18.83
N ASP A 250 -4.49 -0.65 20.03
CA ASP A 250 -4.17 -1.95 20.62
C ASP A 250 -5.24 -2.48 21.59
N ASP A 251 -6.36 -1.76 21.75
CA ASP A 251 -7.49 -2.21 22.55
C ASP A 251 -8.13 -3.48 21.94
N GLU A 252 -8.27 -4.52 22.76
CA GLU A 252 -8.77 -5.83 22.32
C GLU A 252 -10.20 -5.75 21.76
N LYS A 253 -11.08 -4.90 22.33
CA LYS A 253 -12.45 -4.74 21.83
C LYS A 253 -12.46 -4.05 20.47
N MET A 254 -11.60 -3.06 20.26
CA MET A 254 -11.42 -2.42 18.96
C MET A 254 -10.94 -3.43 17.92
N ILE A 255 -9.97 -4.29 18.27
CA ILE A 255 -9.45 -5.33 17.39
C ILE A 255 -10.53 -6.37 17.06
N ASP A 256 -11.31 -6.83 18.04
CA ASP A 256 -12.43 -7.76 17.83
C ASP A 256 -13.49 -7.13 16.90
N GLY A 257 -13.89 -5.89 17.16
CA GLY A 257 -14.83 -5.14 16.32
C GLY A 257 -14.34 -5.00 14.87
N MET A 258 -13.06 -4.67 14.68
CA MET A 258 -12.43 -4.62 13.37
C MET A 258 -12.47 -5.98 12.66
N CYS A 259 -12.12 -7.07 13.35
CA CYS A 259 -12.07 -8.40 12.77
C CYS A 259 -13.46 -8.93 12.39
N ARG A 260 -14.47 -8.71 13.25
CA ARG A 260 -15.87 -9.03 12.94
C ARG A 260 -16.36 -8.26 11.72
N TRP A 261 -16.08 -6.96 11.67
CA TRP A 261 -16.43 -6.14 10.52
C TRP A 261 -15.78 -6.64 9.23
N VAL A 262 -14.49 -6.97 9.25
CA VAL A 262 -13.77 -7.55 8.10
C VAL A 262 -14.42 -8.86 7.66
N ARG A 263 -14.72 -9.76 8.60
CA ARG A 263 -15.38 -11.04 8.30
C ARG A 263 -16.74 -10.83 7.65
N GLU A 264 -17.56 -9.95 8.20
CA GLU A 264 -18.95 -9.72 7.78
C GLU A 264 -19.03 -9.00 6.43
N ASN A 265 -18.16 -8.01 6.20
CA ASN A 265 -18.24 -7.16 5.01
C ASN A 265 -17.32 -7.63 3.88
N LEU A 266 -16.22 -8.31 4.20
CA LEU A 266 -15.18 -8.70 3.25
C LEU A 266 -15.02 -10.23 3.14
N GLY A 267 -15.54 -10.99 4.09
CA GLY A 267 -15.55 -12.46 4.08
C GLY A 267 -14.33 -13.09 4.75
N VAL A 268 -14.51 -14.34 5.21
CA VAL A 268 -13.54 -15.13 6.02
C VAL A 268 -12.18 -15.37 5.35
N ASP A 269 -12.12 -15.28 4.03
CA ASP A 269 -10.91 -15.50 3.23
C ASP A 269 -10.10 -14.22 2.99
N THR A 270 -10.51 -13.06 3.54
CA THR A 270 -9.76 -11.80 3.43
C THR A 270 -8.58 -11.82 4.41
N PRO A 271 -7.33 -11.79 3.93
CA PRO A 271 -6.18 -11.78 4.83
C PRO A 271 -6.08 -10.50 5.65
N ILE A 272 -5.78 -10.67 6.93
CA ILE A 272 -5.42 -9.57 7.84
C ILE A 272 -4.04 -9.80 8.44
N HIS A 273 -3.25 -8.74 8.49
CA HIS A 273 -1.89 -8.73 9.00
C HIS A 273 -1.78 -7.76 10.17
N PHE A 274 -1.45 -8.28 11.35
CA PHE A 274 -1.06 -7.47 12.49
C PHE A 274 0.45 -7.27 12.46
N THR A 275 0.89 -6.03 12.35
CA THR A 275 2.31 -5.71 12.19
C THR A 275 2.84 -4.95 13.39
N ARG A 276 4.07 -5.26 13.77
CA ARG A 276 4.77 -4.63 14.88
C ARG A 276 5.12 -3.18 14.57
N PHE A 277 4.72 -2.27 15.45
CA PHE A 277 5.17 -0.88 15.47
C PHE A 277 6.56 -0.77 16.10
N PHE A 278 7.35 0.16 15.55
CA PHE A 278 8.60 0.63 16.12
C PHE A 278 8.54 2.17 16.19
N PRO A 279 9.05 2.78 17.28
CA PRO A 279 8.99 4.23 17.48
C PRO A 279 9.57 4.99 16.30
N ASN A 280 8.77 5.86 15.68
CA ASN A 280 9.16 6.60 14.49
C ASN A 280 8.36 7.91 14.36
N TYR A 281 8.89 8.83 13.55
CA TYR A 281 8.33 10.14 13.26
C TYR A 281 7.95 10.94 14.51
N LYS A 282 6.66 11.13 14.80
CA LYS A 282 6.17 11.93 15.93
C LYS A 282 5.85 11.09 17.18
N LEU A 283 5.90 9.76 17.07
CA LEU A 283 5.59 8.83 18.17
C LEU A 283 6.85 8.13 18.69
N THR A 284 7.97 8.86 18.76
CA THR A 284 9.25 8.33 19.25
C THR A 284 9.27 8.08 20.76
N HIS A 285 8.30 8.62 21.50
CA HIS A 285 8.14 8.44 22.94
C HIS A 285 7.45 7.12 23.34
N LEU A 286 6.81 6.43 22.39
CA LEU A 286 6.20 5.13 22.64
C LEU A 286 7.26 4.02 22.59
N SER A 287 6.94 2.85 23.12
CA SER A 287 7.75 1.63 22.96
C SER A 287 7.34 0.85 21.71
N PRO A 288 8.22 -0.02 21.16
CA PRO A 288 7.79 -1.00 20.16
C PRO A 288 6.63 -1.86 20.68
N THR A 289 5.74 -2.30 19.79
CA THR A 289 4.65 -3.22 20.20
C THR A 289 5.25 -4.49 20.81
N PRO A 290 4.80 -4.90 22.00
CA PRO A 290 5.12 -6.23 22.52
C PRO A 290 4.64 -7.31 21.55
N ILE A 291 5.42 -8.39 21.38
CA ILE A 291 5.03 -9.51 20.51
C ILE A 291 3.75 -10.18 21.04
N SER A 292 3.62 -10.30 22.36
CA SER A 292 2.42 -10.85 23.02
C SER A 292 1.13 -10.14 22.65
N MET A 293 1.17 -8.82 22.41
CA MET A 293 0.01 -8.05 21.96
C MET A 293 -0.39 -8.40 20.53
N LEU A 294 0.58 -8.70 19.65
CA LEU A 294 0.31 -9.18 18.30
C LEU A 294 -0.25 -10.61 18.33
N GLU A 295 0.24 -11.46 19.23
CA GLU A 295 -0.29 -12.81 19.47
C GLU A 295 -1.74 -12.75 19.96
N THR A 296 -2.06 -11.85 20.90
CA THR A 296 -3.45 -11.59 21.33
C THR A 296 -4.33 -11.14 20.16
N ALA A 297 -3.87 -10.18 19.34
CA ALA A 297 -4.61 -9.72 18.16
C ALA A 297 -4.84 -10.86 17.15
N PHE A 298 -3.84 -11.72 16.95
CA PHE A 298 -3.94 -12.91 16.12
C PHE A 298 -5.03 -13.86 16.63
N GLU A 299 -5.02 -14.19 17.92
CA GLU A 299 -6.02 -15.09 18.53
C GLU A 299 -7.44 -14.50 18.44
N ILE A 300 -7.61 -13.21 18.70
CA ILE A 300 -8.90 -12.51 18.52
C ILE A 300 -9.40 -12.70 17.08
N ALA A 301 -8.56 -12.38 16.09
CA ALA A 301 -8.93 -12.51 14.68
C ALA A 301 -9.27 -13.96 14.29
N LYS A 302 -8.48 -14.95 14.76
CA LYS A 302 -8.77 -16.38 14.55
C LYS A 302 -10.11 -16.78 15.16
N ASN A 303 -10.41 -16.33 16.37
CA ASN A 303 -11.67 -16.60 17.08
C ASN A 303 -12.89 -15.97 16.40
N THR A 304 -12.72 -14.89 15.63
CA THR A 304 -13.80 -14.38 14.78
C THR A 304 -14.11 -15.30 13.59
N GLY A 305 -13.20 -16.22 13.23
CA GLY A 305 -13.34 -17.14 12.09
C GLY A 305 -12.59 -16.70 10.84
N LEU A 306 -11.74 -15.68 10.91
CA LEU A 306 -10.84 -15.33 9.81
C LEU A 306 -9.83 -16.46 9.57
N ARG A 307 -9.68 -16.84 8.30
CA ARG A 307 -8.86 -18.00 7.92
C ARG A 307 -7.37 -17.65 7.83
N TYR A 308 -7.06 -16.49 7.29
CA TYR A 308 -5.69 -16.03 7.04
C TYR A 308 -5.40 -14.80 7.90
N VAL A 309 -4.68 -15.04 9.00
CA VAL A 309 -4.26 -14.03 9.96
C VAL A 309 -2.75 -14.13 10.06
N TYR A 310 -2.07 -12.99 10.03
CA TYR A 310 -0.61 -12.93 10.01
C TYR A 310 -0.05 -12.03 11.09
N ILE A 311 1.11 -12.41 11.61
CA ILE A 311 1.98 -11.53 12.41
C ILE A 311 3.17 -11.14 11.52
N GLY A 312 3.32 -9.83 11.32
CA GLY A 312 4.38 -9.24 10.50
C GLY A 312 5.29 -8.31 11.29
N ASN A 313 6.42 -7.95 10.68
CA ASN A 313 7.51 -7.19 11.33
C ASN A 313 8.09 -7.88 12.58
N VAL A 314 7.99 -9.21 12.66
CA VAL A 314 8.62 -10.05 13.68
C VAL A 314 9.37 -11.17 12.96
N PRO A 315 10.63 -10.94 12.54
CA PRO A 315 11.43 -11.94 11.83
C PRO A 315 11.47 -13.27 12.61
N GLY A 316 11.23 -14.39 11.91
CA GLY A 316 11.23 -15.73 12.50
C GLY A 316 9.93 -16.16 13.19
N HIS A 317 8.93 -15.29 13.31
CA HIS A 317 7.66 -15.66 13.94
C HIS A 317 6.87 -16.66 13.08
N ALA A 318 6.37 -17.74 13.69
CA ALA A 318 5.67 -18.80 12.97
C ALA A 318 4.43 -18.30 12.21
N GLN A 319 3.67 -17.37 12.80
CA GLN A 319 2.48 -16.76 12.20
C GLN A 319 2.78 -15.76 11.07
N ASN A 320 4.03 -15.68 10.60
CA ASN A 320 4.37 -15.05 9.33
C ASN A 320 4.12 -15.98 8.13
N SER A 321 4.07 -17.28 8.39
CA SER A 321 3.82 -18.33 7.41
C SER A 321 2.32 -18.53 7.15
N THR A 322 1.98 -19.10 5.99
CA THR A 322 0.59 -19.44 5.66
C THR A 322 0.29 -20.88 6.06
N PHE A 323 -0.81 -21.09 6.78
CA PHE A 323 -1.33 -22.40 7.17
C PHE A 323 -2.62 -22.71 6.41
N CYS A 324 -2.82 -23.98 6.04
CA CYS A 324 -4.05 -24.40 5.37
C CYS A 324 -5.23 -24.33 6.35
N PRO A 325 -6.33 -23.62 6.03
CA PRO A 325 -7.47 -23.51 6.93
C PRO A 325 -8.23 -24.83 7.13
N SER A 326 -7.96 -25.85 6.32
CA SER A 326 -8.61 -27.17 6.39
C SER A 326 -7.80 -28.19 7.19
N CYS A 327 -6.50 -28.33 6.92
CA CYS A 327 -5.66 -29.36 7.56
C CYS A 327 -4.61 -28.79 8.53
N ASN A 328 -4.56 -27.47 8.71
CA ASN A 328 -3.64 -26.74 9.56
C ASN A 328 -2.14 -26.95 9.28
N ARG A 329 -1.78 -27.64 8.18
CA ARG A 329 -0.38 -27.77 7.77
C ARG A 329 0.13 -26.44 7.24
N ARG A 330 1.40 -26.13 7.53
CA ARG A 330 2.12 -24.99 6.94
C ARG A 330 2.23 -25.22 5.43
N ILE A 331 1.58 -24.37 4.65
CA ILE A 331 1.57 -24.47 3.19
C ILE A 331 2.48 -23.45 2.51
N ILE A 332 2.86 -22.38 3.20
CA ILE A 332 3.91 -21.48 2.74
C ILE A 332 4.79 -21.15 3.95
N HIS A 333 6.06 -21.53 3.90
CA HIS A 333 7.02 -21.22 4.95
C HIS A 333 7.71 -19.90 4.62
N ARG A 334 7.57 -18.92 5.52
CA ARG A 334 8.24 -17.62 5.42
C ARG A 334 9.15 -17.36 6.60
N THR A 335 10.30 -16.78 6.30
CA THR A 335 11.19 -16.17 7.30
C THR A 335 11.48 -14.75 6.85
N HIS A 336 10.91 -13.78 7.58
CA HIS A 336 10.99 -12.36 7.22
C HIS A 336 10.36 -12.06 5.85
N PHE A 337 11.16 -11.87 4.80
CA PHE A 337 10.66 -11.64 3.44
C PHE A 337 10.90 -12.82 2.49
N ASP A 338 11.62 -13.85 2.94
CA ASP A 338 11.95 -15.00 2.11
C ASP A 338 10.86 -16.06 2.22
N VAL A 339 10.52 -16.66 1.08
CA VAL A 339 9.68 -17.85 1.00
C VAL A 339 10.58 -19.07 0.86
N LEU A 340 10.66 -19.86 1.94
CA LEU A 340 11.52 -21.04 2.01
C LEU A 340 10.83 -22.29 1.44
N GLU A 341 9.51 -22.38 1.54
CA GLU A 341 8.74 -23.52 1.03
C GLU A 341 7.39 -23.05 0.45
N MET A 342 7.02 -23.64 -0.70
CA MET A 342 5.75 -23.39 -1.41
C MET A 342 4.98 -24.69 -1.63
N ASN A 343 3.99 -24.94 -0.78
CA ASN A 343 3.10 -26.11 -0.80
C ASN A 343 1.67 -25.75 -1.22
N VAL A 344 1.54 -24.69 -2.04
CA VAL A 344 0.32 -24.36 -2.78
C VAL A 344 0.57 -24.66 -4.26
N ALA A 345 -0.33 -25.42 -4.89
CA ALA A 345 -0.29 -25.72 -6.32
C ALA A 345 -1.66 -25.42 -6.93
N ASN A 346 -1.70 -24.62 -7.99
CA ASN A 346 -2.95 -24.22 -8.67
C ASN A 346 -4.02 -23.69 -7.70
N GLY A 347 -3.59 -22.94 -6.68
CA GLY A 347 -4.45 -22.41 -5.62
C GLY A 347 -5.05 -23.45 -4.68
N LYS A 348 -4.43 -24.62 -4.53
CA LYS A 348 -4.84 -25.68 -3.60
C LYS A 348 -3.68 -26.10 -2.71
N CYS A 349 -4.02 -26.52 -1.49
CA CYS A 349 -3.09 -27.13 -0.56
C CYS A 349 -2.59 -28.46 -1.11
N LYS A 350 -1.26 -28.65 -1.20
CA LYS A 350 -0.67 -29.92 -1.68
C LYS A 350 -0.97 -31.13 -0.77
N PHE A 351 -1.39 -30.91 0.47
CA PHE A 351 -1.59 -31.98 1.45
C PHE A 351 -3.03 -32.50 1.55
N CYS A 352 -4.02 -31.62 1.39
CA CYS A 352 -5.45 -31.99 1.52
C CYS A 352 -6.32 -31.51 0.37
N ASN A 353 -5.74 -30.89 -0.67
CA ASN A 353 -6.43 -30.41 -1.85
C ASN A 353 -7.49 -29.30 -1.62
N ALA A 354 -7.60 -28.77 -0.39
CA ALA A 354 -8.46 -27.64 -0.09
C ALA A 354 -8.01 -26.38 -0.85
N SER A 355 -8.98 -25.61 -1.35
CA SER A 355 -8.73 -24.32 -2.00
C SER A 355 -8.08 -23.34 -1.01
N VAL A 356 -7.04 -22.65 -1.48
CA VAL A 356 -6.35 -21.58 -0.77
C VAL A 356 -6.66 -20.28 -1.48
N ALA A 357 -7.33 -19.35 -0.80
CA ALA A 357 -7.77 -18.10 -1.40
C ALA A 357 -6.54 -17.26 -1.77
N GLY A 358 -6.43 -16.78 -3.01
CA GLY A 358 -5.28 -15.99 -3.45
C GLY A 358 -5.20 -15.85 -4.96
N LYS A 359 -4.27 -15.02 -5.41
CA LYS A 359 -3.84 -14.89 -6.80
C LYS A 359 -2.43 -15.47 -6.94
N TRP A 360 -2.41 -16.79 -7.13
CA TRP A 360 -1.19 -17.58 -7.26
C TRP A 360 -0.54 -17.33 -8.63
N ALA A 361 0.80 -17.36 -8.66
CA ALA A 361 1.59 -17.19 -9.87
C ALA A 361 1.75 -18.51 -10.62
#